data_AF-A0A7Z2K7Z8-F1
#
_entry.id   AF-A0A7Z2K7Z8-F1
#
_cell.length_a   1.000
_cell.length_b   1.000
_cell.length_c   1.000
_cell.angle_alpha   90.00
_cell.angle_beta   90.00
_cell.angle_gamma   90.00
#
_symmetry.space_group_name_H-M   'P 1'
#
loop_
_entity.id
_entity.type
_entity.pdbx_description
1 polymer ?
#
loop_
_entity_poly.entity_id
_entity_poly.type
_entity_poly.pdbx_seq_one_letter_code
_entity_poly.pdbx_strand_id
1 'polypeptide(L)'
;MSYVVGIDLGTSAVKVIAVDRTGRVQAEASRSYPLHHPKSGYSEQNPEEWVEQTLSALKELAGKLPSFSIEGISFSGQMHGLVLLDRENTPLRRAILWNDTRTTEQCRTIEKLVGKKALLEITQNPALEGFTLPKLMWVKENEPELYERARVFLLPKDYVRYRLTGEIHMDYSDAAGTLLLNVKEKKWSEEIAERTGVSLSLCPPLIESTAYVGTMKKDLIEGLENVKVFAGGADNACGAVGAGIVKSGRTLCSIGTSGVILSYEDQDNLDFEGKVHYFNHSKSNAFYTMGVTLSAGQSLNWFRDQFAEGIPFEELLATLDDIPVGANGLLFTPYLVGERTPHADSSIRGSYIGMDASHTRSHFVKAVLEGITFSLKESLAIFRENGKEIHEIVSIGGGAKNDSWLQMQADIFDATVIKYESEEGPALGAAMLAAVGCDWFSTLEACSESFLNVKKKFTPIKANVQTYQALFPLYQSVYTQTKVLNERLKSYRQ
;
A
#
# COMPACT_ATOMS: atom_id res chain seq x y z
N MET A 1 27.58 -2.99 -17.98
CA MET A 1 26.96 -3.56 -16.76
C MET A 1 25.48 -3.76 -17.04
N SER A 2 24.87 -4.77 -16.43
CA SER A 2 23.46 -5.11 -16.64
C SER A 2 22.60 -4.56 -15.50
N TYR A 3 21.45 -3.98 -15.85
CA TYR A 3 20.49 -3.43 -14.89
C TYR A 3 19.10 -3.99 -15.12
N VAL A 4 18.31 -4.00 -14.06
CA VAL A 4 16.85 -4.09 -14.12
C VAL A 4 16.24 -2.80 -13.62
N VAL A 5 15.05 -2.48 -14.12
CA VAL A 5 14.34 -1.26 -13.74
C VAL A 5 13.04 -1.59 -13.03
N GLY A 6 12.84 -0.96 -11.88
CA GLY A 6 11.58 -0.94 -11.17
C GLY A 6 10.88 0.39 -11.37
N ILE A 7 9.64 0.35 -11.84
CA ILE A 7 8.76 1.52 -11.98
C ILE A 7 7.71 1.45 -10.88
N ASP A 8 7.60 2.47 -10.04
CA ASP A 8 6.56 2.60 -9.03
C ASP A 8 5.63 3.76 -9.38
N LEU A 9 4.42 3.42 -9.84
CA LEU A 9 3.37 4.37 -10.21
C LEU A 9 2.52 4.72 -8.98
N GLY A 10 3.04 5.61 -8.14
CA GLY A 10 2.32 6.10 -6.96
C GLY A 10 1.17 7.06 -7.30
N THR A 11 0.47 7.57 -6.28
CA THR A 11 -0.66 8.49 -6.53
C THR A 11 -0.21 9.89 -6.94
N SER A 12 0.89 10.43 -6.41
CA SER A 12 1.34 11.80 -6.72
C SER A 12 2.45 11.88 -7.76
N ALA A 13 3.22 10.81 -7.92
CA ALA A 13 4.38 10.75 -8.78
C ALA A 13 4.72 9.32 -9.17
N VAL A 14 5.38 9.16 -10.31
CA VAL A 14 6.06 7.93 -10.70
C VAL A 14 7.52 8.02 -10.28
N LYS A 15 8.03 6.97 -9.63
CA LYS A 15 9.46 6.79 -9.34
C LYS A 15 10.00 5.65 -10.19
N VAL A 16 11.17 5.83 -10.78
CA VAL A 16 11.88 4.77 -11.50
C VAL A 16 13.27 4.60 -10.92
N ILE A 17 13.70 3.36 -10.73
CA ILE A 17 15.04 3.02 -10.22
C ILE A 17 15.71 2.02 -11.15
N ALA A 18 17.02 2.16 -11.34
CA ALA A 18 17.87 1.16 -12.01
C ALA A 18 18.70 0.44 -10.96
N VAL A 19 18.60 -0.89 -10.92
CA VAL A 19 19.23 -1.75 -9.93
C VAL A 19 20.21 -2.70 -10.61
N ASP A 20 21.42 -2.80 -10.08
CA ASP A 20 22.43 -3.73 -10.57
C ASP A 20 22.25 -5.16 -10.05
N ARG A 21 23.08 -6.09 -10.53
CA ARG A 21 23.05 -7.50 -10.10
C ARG A 21 23.32 -7.73 -8.60
N THR A 22 23.80 -6.72 -7.88
CA THR A 22 24.03 -6.77 -6.43
C THR A 22 22.89 -6.15 -5.62
N GLY A 23 21.82 -5.69 -6.29
CA GLY A 23 20.69 -5.03 -5.64
C GLY A 23 20.91 -3.55 -5.33
N ARG A 24 22.02 -2.96 -5.78
CA ARG A 24 22.30 -1.53 -5.53
C ARG A 24 21.64 -0.64 -6.57
N VAL A 25 21.01 0.44 -6.09
CA VAL A 25 20.43 1.48 -6.94
C VAL A 25 21.56 2.30 -7.55
N GLN A 26 21.66 2.30 -8.87
CA GLN A 26 22.70 3.03 -9.61
C GLN A 26 22.18 4.36 -10.18
N ALA A 27 20.88 4.46 -10.43
CA ALA A 27 20.23 5.68 -10.84
C ALA A 27 18.76 5.65 -10.42
N GLU A 28 18.19 6.84 -10.22
CA GLU A 28 16.77 7.03 -10.00
C GLU A 28 16.28 8.30 -10.71
N ALA A 29 14.99 8.34 -11.01
CA ALA A 29 14.30 9.54 -11.47
C ALA A 29 12.84 9.52 -10.97
N SER A 30 12.24 10.70 -10.83
CA SER A 30 10.84 10.84 -10.43
C SER A 30 10.15 11.97 -11.19
N ARG A 31 8.85 11.81 -11.41
CA ARG A 31 7.99 12.79 -12.07
C ARG A 31 6.63 12.85 -11.40
N SER A 32 6.18 14.06 -11.07
CA SER A 32 4.84 14.30 -10.52
C SER A 32 3.80 14.46 -11.62
N TYR A 33 2.54 14.18 -11.28
CA TYR A 33 1.38 14.47 -12.11
C TYR A 33 0.22 14.99 -11.25
N PRO A 34 -0.71 15.78 -11.82
CA PRO A 34 -1.77 16.41 -11.06
C PRO A 34 -2.80 15.38 -10.54
N LEU A 35 -3.50 15.75 -9.46
CA LEU A 35 -4.77 15.13 -9.07
C LEU A 35 -5.92 16.07 -9.43
N HIS A 36 -6.99 15.52 -9.97
CA HIS A 36 -8.21 16.26 -10.27
C HIS A 36 -9.29 15.93 -9.24
N HIS A 37 -9.84 16.98 -8.63
CA HIS A 37 -10.95 16.92 -7.68
C HIS A 37 -12.14 17.70 -8.22
N PRO A 38 -12.88 17.17 -9.21
CA PRO A 38 -13.97 17.90 -9.86
C PRO A 38 -15.12 18.22 -8.90
N LYS A 39 -15.31 17.42 -7.84
CA LYS A 39 -16.31 17.56 -6.78
C LYS A 39 -15.75 17.03 -5.45
N SER A 40 -16.41 17.35 -4.35
CA SER A 40 -16.10 16.75 -3.05
C SER A 40 -16.21 15.22 -3.11
N GLY A 41 -15.23 14.53 -2.53
CA GLY A 41 -15.12 13.06 -2.55
C GLY A 41 -14.60 12.46 -3.86
N TYR A 42 -14.45 13.26 -4.93
CA TYR A 42 -13.98 12.78 -6.22
C TYR A 42 -12.46 12.93 -6.31
N SER A 43 -11.75 11.91 -6.78
CA SER A 43 -10.31 11.94 -7.07
C SER A 43 -10.01 11.19 -8.36
N GLU A 44 -9.47 11.92 -9.34
CA GLU A 44 -9.27 11.42 -10.69
C GLU A 44 -7.90 11.82 -11.25
N GLN A 45 -7.41 11.03 -12.20
CA GLN A 45 -6.18 11.30 -12.96
C GLN A 45 -6.37 11.00 -14.43
N ASN A 46 -5.64 11.70 -15.29
CA ASN A 46 -5.56 11.38 -16.69
C ASN A 46 -4.56 10.24 -16.92
N PRO A 47 -4.98 9.07 -17.43
CA PRO A 47 -4.07 7.94 -17.65
C PRO A 47 -2.91 8.24 -18.60
N GLU A 48 -3.08 9.18 -19.54
CA GLU A 48 -2.01 9.59 -20.45
C GLU A 48 -0.86 10.32 -19.74
N GLU A 49 -1.16 11.08 -18.69
CA GLU A 49 -0.14 11.80 -17.92
C GLU A 49 0.79 10.80 -17.20
N TRP A 50 0.26 9.69 -16.71
CA TRP A 50 1.10 8.62 -16.14
C TRP A 50 2.11 8.09 -17.16
N VAL A 51 1.68 7.89 -18.41
CA VAL A 51 2.53 7.37 -19.48
C VAL A 51 3.59 8.38 -19.87
N GLU A 52 3.20 9.64 -20.09
CA GLU A 52 4.12 10.73 -20.40
C GLU A 52 5.20 10.87 -19.33
N GLN A 53 4.78 10.93 -18.06
CA GLN A 53 5.70 11.11 -16.94
C GLN A 53 6.58 9.87 -16.71
N THR A 54 6.07 8.67 -16.92
CA THR A 54 6.87 7.44 -16.86
C THR A 54 7.96 7.44 -17.94
N LEU A 55 7.60 7.77 -19.19
CA LEU A 55 8.56 7.86 -20.29
C LEU A 55 9.61 8.96 -20.05
N SER A 56 9.20 10.11 -19.50
CA SER A 56 10.10 11.21 -19.11
C SER A 56 11.10 10.77 -18.04
N ALA A 57 10.64 10.05 -17.01
CA ALA A 57 11.49 9.52 -15.96
C ALA A 57 12.46 8.45 -16.48
N LEU A 58 12.00 7.54 -17.34
CA LEU A 58 12.85 6.52 -17.97
C LEU A 58 13.90 7.12 -18.89
N LYS A 59 13.58 8.18 -19.65
CA LYS A 59 14.57 8.91 -20.47
C LYS A 59 15.65 9.57 -19.63
N GLU A 60 15.28 10.21 -18.51
CA GLU A 60 16.27 10.76 -17.58
C GLU A 60 17.14 9.66 -16.97
N LEU A 61 16.53 8.56 -16.52
CA LEU A 61 17.23 7.41 -15.95
C LEU A 61 18.25 6.83 -16.95
N ALA A 62 17.84 6.64 -18.20
CA ALA A 62 18.71 6.18 -19.29
C ALA A 62 19.86 7.16 -19.55
N GLY A 63 19.62 8.48 -19.52
CA GLY A 63 20.68 9.48 -19.69
C GLY A 63 21.74 9.48 -18.58
N LYS A 64 21.40 9.06 -17.36
CA LYS A 64 22.33 8.94 -16.22
C LYS A 64 23.24 7.71 -16.33
N LEU A 65 22.91 6.76 -17.20
CA LEU A 65 23.66 5.54 -17.42
C LEU A 65 24.16 5.57 -18.87
N PRO A 66 25.40 5.98 -19.20
CA PRO A 66 25.82 6.07 -20.60
C PRO A 66 26.36 4.75 -21.20
N SER A 67 26.54 3.70 -20.40
CA SER A 67 27.11 2.40 -20.83
C SER A 67 26.40 1.20 -20.20
N PHE A 68 25.11 1.04 -20.51
CA PHE A 68 24.22 0.09 -19.86
C PHE A 68 23.50 -0.86 -20.81
N SER A 69 23.13 -2.02 -20.26
CA SER A 69 22.12 -2.89 -20.83
C SER A 69 21.01 -3.04 -19.78
N ILE A 70 19.87 -2.37 -19.96
CA ILE A 70 18.67 -2.69 -19.19
C ILE A 70 18.18 -4.03 -19.76
N GLU A 71 18.14 -5.06 -18.94
CA GLU A 71 17.69 -6.38 -19.38
C GLU A 71 16.18 -6.54 -19.19
N GLY A 72 15.62 -5.90 -18.16
CA GLY A 72 14.20 -6.02 -17.83
C GLY A 72 13.62 -4.81 -17.09
N ILE A 73 12.33 -4.58 -17.30
CA ILE A 73 11.49 -3.59 -16.60
C ILE A 73 10.30 -4.32 -15.97
N SER A 74 9.93 -3.93 -14.75
CA SER A 74 8.66 -4.34 -14.14
C SER A 74 8.02 -3.17 -13.39
N PHE A 75 6.81 -3.39 -12.88
CA PHE A 75 5.93 -2.35 -12.35
C PHE A 75 5.47 -2.63 -10.92
N SER A 76 5.34 -1.56 -10.18
CA SER A 76 4.54 -1.36 -8.99
C SER A 76 3.54 -0.25 -9.31
N GLY A 77 2.34 -0.28 -8.73
CA GLY A 77 1.47 0.88 -8.83
C GLY A 77 0.32 0.89 -7.85
N GLN A 78 -0.24 2.09 -7.69
CA GLN A 78 -1.42 2.30 -6.86
C GLN A 78 -2.56 1.36 -7.25
N MET A 79 -3.12 0.68 -6.25
CA MET A 79 -4.19 -0.29 -6.41
C MET A 79 -5.54 0.36 -6.73
N HIS A 80 -6.53 -0.49 -7.05
CA HIS A 80 -7.97 -0.19 -7.06
C HIS A 80 -8.47 0.85 -8.07
N GLY A 81 -7.59 1.54 -8.79
CA GLY A 81 -7.96 2.50 -9.82
C GLY A 81 -8.83 1.88 -10.91
N LEU A 82 -9.63 2.70 -11.60
CA LEU A 82 -10.43 2.27 -12.74
C LEU A 82 -10.06 3.08 -13.98
N VAL A 83 -9.39 2.43 -14.93
CA VAL A 83 -9.23 2.90 -16.31
C VAL A 83 -10.20 2.11 -17.19
N LEU A 84 -11.11 2.79 -17.89
CA LEU A 84 -12.03 2.16 -18.83
C LEU A 84 -11.62 2.48 -20.26
N LEU A 85 -11.43 1.44 -21.06
CA LEU A 85 -11.01 1.56 -22.46
C LEU A 85 -12.14 1.18 -23.41
N ASP A 86 -12.22 1.85 -24.54
CA ASP A 86 -13.11 1.51 -25.65
C ASP A 86 -12.53 0.42 -26.57
N ARG A 87 -13.18 0.18 -27.72
CA ARG A 87 -12.78 -0.87 -28.66
C ARG A 87 -11.43 -0.60 -29.31
N GLU A 88 -11.09 0.67 -29.44
CA GLU A 88 -9.82 1.21 -29.93
C GLU A 88 -8.76 1.31 -28.83
N ASN A 89 -9.09 0.82 -27.62
CA ASN A 89 -8.25 0.86 -26.42
C ASN A 89 -7.89 2.29 -25.96
N THR A 90 -8.79 3.25 -26.19
CA THR A 90 -8.66 4.65 -25.75
C THR A 90 -9.40 4.85 -24.42
N PRO A 91 -8.83 5.58 -23.44
CA PRO A 91 -9.53 5.92 -22.21
C PRO A 91 -10.84 6.67 -22.48
N LEU A 92 -11.95 6.12 -21.97
CA LEU A 92 -13.28 6.72 -22.10
C LEU A 92 -13.48 7.95 -21.21
N ARG A 93 -12.68 8.05 -20.16
CA ARG A 93 -12.71 9.13 -19.15
C ARG A 93 -11.41 9.13 -18.35
N ARG A 94 -11.24 10.14 -17.48
CA ARG A 94 -10.22 10.12 -16.42
C ARG A 94 -10.43 8.92 -15.51
N ALA A 95 -9.33 8.34 -15.05
CA ALA A 95 -9.35 7.22 -14.14
C ALA A 95 -9.89 7.63 -12.77
N ILE A 96 -10.73 6.79 -12.17
CA ILE A 96 -11.24 6.98 -10.80
C ILE A 96 -10.28 6.31 -9.82
N LEU A 97 -9.70 7.08 -8.90
CA LEU A 97 -8.61 6.62 -8.02
C LEU A 97 -9.10 5.92 -6.75
N TRP A 98 -8.20 5.26 -6.04
CA TRP A 98 -8.50 4.51 -4.80
C TRP A 98 -8.97 5.40 -3.64
N ASN A 99 -8.55 6.66 -3.61
CA ASN A 99 -8.95 7.66 -2.61
C ASN A 99 -10.25 8.39 -2.98
N ASP A 100 -10.96 7.92 -4.01
CA ASP A 100 -12.28 8.40 -4.42
C ASP A 100 -13.38 7.73 -3.59
N THR A 101 -14.28 8.54 -3.04
CA THR A 101 -15.35 8.12 -2.13
C THR A 101 -16.75 8.22 -2.74
N ARG A 102 -16.87 8.47 -4.05
CA ARG A 102 -18.18 8.64 -4.72
C ARG A 102 -19.05 7.38 -4.75
N THR A 103 -18.48 6.23 -4.37
CA THR A 103 -19.05 4.89 -4.60
C THR A 103 -19.68 4.24 -3.37
N THR A 104 -19.95 5.02 -2.31
CA THR A 104 -20.58 4.51 -1.08
C THR A 104 -21.91 3.80 -1.34
N GLU A 105 -22.75 4.34 -2.23
CA GLU A 105 -24.03 3.71 -2.56
C GLU A 105 -23.84 2.36 -3.26
N GLN A 106 -22.89 2.28 -4.21
CA GLN A 106 -22.57 1.05 -4.92
C GLN A 106 -21.97 -0.02 -3.99
N CYS A 107 -21.17 0.38 -2.99
CA CYS A 107 -20.66 -0.56 -1.97
C CYS A 107 -21.81 -1.24 -1.22
N ARG A 108 -22.80 -0.46 -0.75
CA ARG A 108 -24.00 -0.99 -0.09
C ARG A 108 -24.84 -1.87 -1.02
N THR A 109 -24.93 -1.50 -2.28
CA THR A 109 -25.63 -2.30 -3.30
C THR A 109 -24.94 -3.64 -3.52
N ILE A 110 -23.60 -3.68 -3.59
CA ILE A 110 -22.82 -4.92 -3.70
C ILE A 110 -23.08 -5.82 -2.48
N GLU A 111 -23.01 -5.28 -1.27
CA GLU A 111 -23.28 -6.05 -0.05
C GLU A 111 -24.69 -6.63 -0.03
N LYS A 112 -25.69 -5.89 -0.55
CA LYS A 112 -27.07 -6.35 -0.65
C LYS A 112 -27.27 -7.41 -1.73
N LEU A 113 -26.67 -7.25 -2.91
CA LEU A 113 -26.84 -8.15 -4.06
C LEU A 113 -26.04 -9.45 -3.89
N VAL A 114 -24.79 -9.35 -3.45
CA VAL A 114 -23.89 -10.50 -3.26
C VAL A 114 -24.10 -11.14 -1.90
N GLY A 115 -24.35 -10.34 -0.86
CA GLY A 115 -24.38 -10.80 0.52
C GLY A 115 -22.97 -10.81 1.13
N LYS A 116 -22.82 -10.23 2.34
CA LYS A 116 -21.53 -10.08 3.03
C LYS A 116 -20.74 -11.38 3.13
N LYS A 117 -21.41 -12.50 3.47
CA LYS A 117 -20.77 -13.81 3.61
C LYS A 117 -20.16 -14.31 2.29
N ALA A 118 -20.96 -14.33 1.22
CA ALA A 118 -20.48 -14.77 -0.09
C ALA A 118 -19.39 -13.85 -0.64
N LEU A 119 -19.51 -12.53 -0.41
CA LEU A 119 -18.48 -11.58 -0.80
C LEU A 119 -17.15 -11.91 -0.12
N LEU A 120 -17.14 -12.09 1.20
CA LEU A 120 -15.93 -12.45 1.95
C LEU A 120 -15.38 -13.83 1.55
N GLU A 121 -16.24 -14.83 1.32
CA GLU A 121 -15.81 -16.16 0.88
C GLU A 121 -15.05 -16.09 -0.46
N ILE A 122 -15.49 -15.22 -1.38
CA ILE A 122 -14.89 -15.10 -2.73
C ILE A 122 -13.70 -14.15 -2.77
N THR A 123 -13.86 -12.93 -2.23
CA THR A 123 -12.88 -11.84 -2.39
C THR A 123 -12.00 -11.65 -1.16
N GLN A 124 -12.35 -12.26 -0.03
CA GLN A 124 -11.72 -12.07 1.29
C GLN A 124 -11.73 -10.60 1.78
N ASN A 125 -12.52 -9.73 1.15
CA ASN A 125 -12.57 -8.30 1.46
C ASN A 125 -14.01 -7.78 1.46
N PRO A 126 -14.36 -6.88 2.39
CA PRO A 126 -15.64 -6.19 2.35
C PRO A 126 -15.72 -5.22 1.16
N ALA A 127 -16.93 -4.82 0.78
CA ALA A 127 -17.10 -3.77 -0.20
C ALA A 127 -16.72 -2.42 0.42
N LEU A 128 -15.70 -1.78 -0.13
CA LEU A 128 -15.19 -0.50 0.35
C LEU A 128 -15.06 0.49 -0.79
N GLU A 129 -15.25 1.76 -0.46
CA GLU A 129 -14.95 2.84 -1.38
C GLU A 129 -13.50 2.74 -1.84
N GLY A 130 -13.27 3.08 -3.10
CA GLY A 130 -11.97 2.97 -3.74
C GLY A 130 -11.76 1.68 -4.51
N PHE A 131 -12.44 0.57 -4.22
CA PHE A 131 -12.33 -0.67 -5.00
C PHE A 131 -12.93 -0.53 -6.41
N THR A 132 -12.46 -1.36 -7.34
CA THR A 132 -12.79 -1.23 -8.78
C THR A 132 -14.24 -1.57 -9.11
N LEU A 133 -14.82 -2.62 -8.52
CA LEU A 133 -16.21 -3.02 -8.78
C LEU A 133 -17.25 -1.92 -8.44
N PRO A 134 -17.22 -1.29 -7.25
CA PRO A 134 -18.09 -0.15 -6.96
C PRO A 134 -18.01 0.96 -8.01
N LYS A 135 -16.82 1.24 -8.55
CA LYS A 135 -16.60 2.25 -9.60
C LYS A 135 -17.18 1.83 -10.94
N LEU A 136 -17.04 0.55 -11.31
CA LEU A 136 -17.67 0.02 -12.53
C LEU A 136 -19.20 0.14 -12.47
N MET A 137 -19.79 -0.21 -11.33
CA MET A 137 -21.23 -0.04 -11.11
C MET A 137 -21.63 1.44 -11.14
N TRP A 138 -20.82 2.33 -10.56
CA TRP A 138 -21.08 3.76 -10.59
C TRP A 138 -21.09 4.30 -12.02
N VAL A 139 -20.11 3.91 -12.87
CA VAL A 139 -20.08 4.31 -14.29
C VAL A 139 -21.28 3.74 -15.04
N LYS A 140 -21.65 2.48 -14.79
CA LYS A 140 -22.84 1.86 -15.38
C LYS A 140 -24.13 2.63 -15.08
N GLU A 141 -24.27 3.14 -13.86
CA GLU A 141 -25.46 3.87 -13.40
C GLU A 141 -25.47 5.34 -13.81
N ASN A 142 -24.32 6.02 -13.77
CA ASN A 142 -24.23 7.48 -13.90
C ASN A 142 -23.72 7.94 -15.27
N GLU A 143 -23.00 7.07 -15.99
CA GLU A 143 -22.40 7.34 -17.31
C GLU A 143 -22.66 6.15 -18.27
N PRO A 144 -23.94 5.73 -18.46
CA PRO A 144 -24.27 4.49 -19.17
C PRO A 144 -23.75 4.46 -20.61
N GLU A 145 -23.75 5.60 -21.32
CA GLU A 145 -23.20 5.71 -22.67
C GLU A 145 -21.70 5.38 -22.74
N LEU A 146 -20.93 5.73 -21.69
CA LEU A 146 -19.52 5.35 -21.60
C LEU A 146 -19.39 3.87 -21.26
N TYR A 147 -20.23 3.36 -20.35
CA TYR A 147 -20.21 1.94 -19.98
C TYR A 147 -20.51 1.02 -21.17
N GLU A 148 -21.48 1.37 -22.02
CA GLU A 148 -21.82 0.61 -23.22
C GLU A 148 -20.69 0.55 -24.26
N ARG A 149 -19.84 1.58 -24.30
CA ARG A 149 -18.65 1.63 -25.16
C ARG A 149 -17.45 0.90 -24.57
N ALA A 150 -17.47 0.58 -23.28
CA ALA A 150 -16.36 -0.04 -22.60
C ALA A 150 -16.11 -1.46 -23.14
N ARG A 151 -14.85 -1.73 -23.47
CA ARG A 151 -14.36 -3.04 -23.91
C ARG A 151 -13.65 -3.78 -22.78
N VAL A 152 -12.82 -3.07 -22.02
CA VAL A 152 -11.97 -3.65 -20.99
C VAL A 152 -11.64 -2.60 -19.93
N PHE A 153 -11.48 -3.02 -18.68
CA PHE A 153 -10.93 -2.18 -17.63
C PHE A 153 -9.49 -2.58 -17.30
N LEU A 154 -8.69 -1.60 -16.87
CA LEU A 154 -7.34 -1.79 -16.36
C LEU A 154 -7.15 -1.00 -15.06
N LEU A 155 -6.18 -1.44 -14.25
CA LEU A 155 -5.67 -0.67 -13.13
C LEU A 155 -4.52 0.26 -13.59
N PRO A 156 -4.14 1.26 -12.78
CA PRO A 156 -3.21 2.32 -13.21
C PRO A 156 -1.90 1.81 -13.81
N LYS A 157 -1.20 0.88 -13.13
CA LYS A 157 0.06 0.34 -13.66
C LYS A 157 -0.14 -0.52 -14.91
N ASP A 158 -1.25 -1.24 -15.00
CA ASP A 158 -1.54 -2.09 -16.16
C ASP A 158 -1.80 -1.24 -17.40
N TYR A 159 -2.42 -0.06 -17.24
CA TYR A 159 -2.57 0.90 -18.33
C TYR A 159 -1.22 1.41 -18.85
N VAL A 160 -0.32 1.80 -17.94
CA VAL A 160 1.03 2.23 -18.32
C VAL A 160 1.78 1.09 -19.02
N ARG A 161 1.76 -0.11 -18.45
CA ARG A 161 2.39 -1.30 -19.05
C ARG A 161 1.83 -1.60 -20.44
N TYR A 162 0.51 -1.57 -20.61
CA TYR A 162 -0.16 -1.73 -21.91
C TYR A 162 0.34 -0.68 -22.91
N ARG A 163 0.45 0.58 -22.50
CA ARG A 163 0.92 1.65 -23.40
C ARG A 163 2.36 1.42 -23.85
N LEU A 164 3.19 0.90 -22.95
CA LEU A 164 4.60 0.56 -23.19
C LEU A 164 4.81 -0.69 -24.05
N THR A 165 3.92 -1.69 -23.99
CA THR A 165 4.10 -3.02 -24.61
C THR A 165 3.12 -3.33 -25.73
N GLY A 166 1.88 -2.86 -25.62
CA GLY A 166 0.75 -3.21 -26.48
C GLY A 166 -0.13 -4.33 -25.91
N GLU A 167 0.27 -4.95 -24.80
CA GLU A 167 -0.36 -6.14 -24.25
C GLU A 167 -1.28 -5.82 -23.06
N ILE A 168 -2.51 -6.35 -23.09
CA ILE A 168 -3.55 -6.12 -22.07
C ILE A 168 -3.63 -7.32 -21.14
N HIS A 169 -3.26 -7.11 -19.88
CA HIS A 169 -3.29 -8.12 -18.83
C HIS A 169 -3.48 -7.46 -17.46
N MET A 170 -3.73 -8.26 -16.42
CA MET A 170 -3.70 -7.83 -15.03
C MET A 170 -3.06 -8.93 -14.18
N ASP A 171 -2.21 -8.56 -13.22
CA ASP A 171 -1.66 -9.54 -12.30
C ASP A 171 -2.60 -9.80 -11.11
N TYR A 172 -2.43 -10.94 -10.45
CA TYR A 172 -3.32 -11.37 -9.37
C TYR A 172 -3.34 -10.41 -8.17
N SER A 173 -2.23 -9.73 -7.85
CA SER A 173 -2.20 -8.83 -6.69
C SER A 173 -3.08 -7.59 -6.89
N ASP A 174 -3.08 -7.02 -8.09
CA ASP A 174 -3.99 -5.92 -8.45
C ASP A 174 -5.43 -6.42 -8.63
N ALA A 175 -5.62 -7.58 -9.26
CA ALA A 175 -6.94 -8.18 -9.45
C ALA A 175 -7.65 -8.46 -8.11
N ALA A 176 -6.91 -8.87 -7.06
CA ALA A 176 -7.46 -9.08 -5.72
C ALA A 176 -8.07 -7.80 -5.12
N GLY A 177 -7.55 -6.63 -5.51
CA GLY A 177 -8.07 -5.31 -5.12
C GLY A 177 -9.29 -4.83 -5.91
N THR A 178 -9.93 -5.67 -6.73
CA THR A 178 -11.07 -5.26 -7.57
C THR A 178 -12.45 -5.57 -6.99
N LEU A 179 -12.53 -6.53 -6.05
CA LEU A 179 -13.75 -7.26 -5.64
C LEU A 179 -14.40 -8.12 -6.74
N LEU A 180 -13.71 -8.36 -7.85
CA LEU A 180 -14.17 -9.27 -8.91
C LEU A 180 -13.37 -10.57 -8.96
N LEU A 181 -12.19 -10.62 -8.37
CA LEU A 181 -11.36 -11.83 -8.32
C LEU A 181 -11.87 -12.77 -7.23
N ASN A 182 -12.07 -14.05 -7.58
CA ASN A 182 -12.02 -15.12 -6.59
C ASN A 182 -10.55 -15.33 -6.20
N VAL A 183 -10.18 -14.84 -5.02
CA VAL A 183 -8.77 -14.76 -4.58
C VAL A 183 -8.11 -16.13 -4.54
N LYS A 184 -8.85 -17.13 -4.07
CA LYS A 184 -8.38 -18.52 -3.96
C LYS A 184 -8.26 -19.20 -5.31
N GLU A 185 -9.30 -19.11 -6.14
CA GLU A 185 -9.34 -19.80 -7.43
C GLU A 185 -8.56 -19.07 -8.52
N LYS A 186 -8.06 -17.85 -8.25
CA LYS A 186 -7.31 -17.02 -9.20
C LYS A 186 -8.05 -16.81 -10.53
N LYS A 187 -9.36 -16.62 -10.46
CA LYS A 187 -10.23 -16.37 -11.63
C LYS A 187 -11.24 -15.27 -11.32
N TRP A 188 -11.69 -14.58 -12.37
CA TRP A 188 -12.81 -13.64 -12.23
C TRP A 188 -14.07 -14.38 -11.78
N SER A 189 -14.79 -13.83 -10.81
CA SER A 189 -15.96 -14.45 -10.20
C SER A 189 -17.20 -14.23 -11.06
N GLU A 190 -17.65 -15.31 -11.71
CA GLU A 190 -18.95 -15.36 -12.41
C GLU A 190 -20.10 -14.99 -11.47
N GLU A 191 -20.09 -15.50 -10.24
CA GLU A 191 -21.15 -15.22 -9.25
C GLU A 191 -21.26 -13.72 -8.91
N ILE A 192 -20.13 -13.04 -8.66
CA ILE A 192 -20.16 -11.61 -8.36
C ILE A 192 -20.59 -10.81 -9.59
N ALA A 193 -20.05 -11.15 -10.76
CA ALA A 193 -20.37 -10.51 -12.02
C ALA A 193 -21.87 -10.60 -12.35
N GLU A 194 -22.46 -11.80 -12.23
CA GLU A 194 -23.89 -12.04 -12.45
C GLU A 194 -24.76 -11.25 -11.46
N ARG A 195 -24.45 -11.32 -10.16
CA ARG A 195 -25.24 -10.65 -9.11
C ARG A 195 -25.20 -9.13 -9.20
N THR A 196 -24.08 -8.56 -9.65
CA THR A 196 -23.91 -7.10 -9.83
C THR A 196 -24.28 -6.63 -11.25
N GLY A 197 -24.49 -7.57 -12.17
CA GLY A 197 -24.75 -7.29 -13.58
C GLY A 197 -23.55 -6.65 -14.30
N VAL A 198 -22.32 -6.82 -13.81
CA VAL A 198 -21.11 -6.38 -14.48
C VAL A 198 -20.65 -7.48 -15.43
N SER A 199 -20.42 -7.15 -16.71
CA SER A 199 -19.99 -8.16 -17.68
C SER A 199 -18.55 -8.61 -17.44
N LEU A 200 -18.33 -9.92 -17.37
CA LEU A 200 -16.98 -10.50 -17.34
C LEU A 200 -16.16 -10.18 -18.60
N SER A 201 -16.81 -9.84 -19.72
CA SER A 201 -16.10 -9.43 -20.95
C SER A 201 -15.25 -8.18 -20.77
N LEU A 202 -15.52 -7.37 -19.73
CA LEU A 202 -14.70 -6.20 -19.38
C LEU A 202 -13.42 -6.57 -18.64
N CYS A 203 -13.32 -7.79 -18.12
CA CYS A 203 -12.19 -8.21 -17.30
C CYS A 203 -10.99 -8.62 -18.19
N PRO A 204 -9.78 -8.09 -17.95
CA PRO A 204 -8.61 -8.45 -18.73
C PRO A 204 -8.12 -9.88 -18.38
N PRO A 205 -7.33 -10.52 -19.26
CA PRO A 205 -6.66 -11.77 -18.93
C PRO A 205 -5.75 -11.64 -17.70
N LEU A 206 -5.77 -12.64 -16.83
CA LEU A 206 -5.01 -12.69 -15.58
C LEU A 206 -3.65 -13.37 -15.78
N ILE A 207 -2.61 -12.85 -15.14
CA ILE A 207 -1.23 -13.38 -15.22
C ILE A 207 -0.51 -13.32 -13.86
N GLU A 208 0.60 -14.02 -13.74
CA GLU A 208 1.49 -13.92 -12.58
C GLU A 208 2.35 -12.65 -12.65
N SER A 209 2.78 -12.10 -11.51
CA SER A 209 3.53 -10.84 -11.44
C SER A 209 4.90 -10.88 -12.11
N THR A 210 5.51 -12.07 -12.23
CA THR A 210 6.78 -12.31 -12.93
C THR A 210 6.60 -12.69 -14.41
N ALA A 211 5.36 -12.73 -14.92
CA ALA A 211 5.11 -13.12 -16.30
C ALA A 211 5.71 -12.09 -17.27
N TYR A 212 6.39 -12.58 -18.30
CA TYR A 212 6.85 -11.79 -19.43
C TYR A 212 5.65 -11.34 -20.27
N VAL A 213 5.55 -10.03 -20.52
CA VAL A 213 4.42 -9.40 -21.23
C VAL A 213 4.84 -8.72 -22.53
N GLY A 214 6.02 -9.06 -23.07
CA GLY A 214 6.56 -8.46 -24.30
C GLY A 214 7.77 -7.56 -24.04
N THR A 215 8.14 -6.78 -25.06
CA THR A 215 9.21 -5.79 -24.98
C THR A 215 8.64 -4.38 -25.05
N MET A 216 9.45 -3.39 -24.68
CA MET A 216 9.10 -1.99 -24.89
C MET A 216 8.92 -1.71 -26.40
N LYS A 217 7.88 -0.94 -26.76
CA LYS A 217 7.66 -0.53 -28.15
C LYS A 217 8.83 0.30 -28.68
N LYS A 218 9.17 0.08 -29.96
CA LYS A 218 10.36 0.63 -30.62
C LYS A 218 10.44 2.16 -30.60
N ASP A 219 9.30 2.84 -30.71
CA ASP A 219 9.26 4.29 -30.93
C ASP A 219 9.15 5.12 -29.64
N LEU A 220 9.29 4.49 -28.46
CA LEU A 220 9.11 5.17 -27.16
C LEU A 220 10.40 5.80 -26.65
N ILE A 221 11.47 5.01 -26.55
CA ILE A 221 12.78 5.41 -26.04
C ILE A 221 13.85 4.66 -26.84
N GLU A 222 14.70 5.42 -27.54
CA GLU A 222 15.80 4.87 -28.31
C GLU A 222 16.75 4.06 -27.40
N GLY A 223 17.10 2.86 -27.82
CA GLY A 223 17.98 1.93 -27.10
C GLY A 223 17.28 1.04 -26.06
N LEU A 224 15.97 1.20 -25.82
CA LEU A 224 15.20 0.35 -24.90
C LEU A 224 14.22 -0.60 -25.59
N GLU A 225 14.23 -0.68 -26.92
CA GLU A 225 13.21 -1.35 -27.73
C GLU A 225 13.14 -2.88 -27.53
N ASN A 226 14.23 -3.48 -27.05
CA ASN A 226 14.34 -4.92 -26.81
C ASN A 226 14.32 -5.28 -25.33
N VAL A 227 14.12 -4.29 -24.45
CA VAL A 227 14.05 -4.52 -23.01
C VAL A 227 12.83 -5.38 -22.70
N LYS A 228 13.03 -6.49 -21.98
CA LYS A 228 11.93 -7.35 -21.54
C LYS A 228 11.05 -6.60 -20.55
N VAL A 229 9.74 -6.77 -20.64
CA VAL A 229 8.79 -6.16 -19.72
C VAL A 229 8.02 -7.26 -18.99
N PHE A 230 7.89 -7.11 -17.68
CA PHE A 230 7.17 -8.05 -16.81
C PHE A 230 5.92 -7.40 -16.22
N ALA A 231 4.98 -8.23 -15.79
CA ALA A 231 3.66 -7.80 -15.34
C ALA A 231 3.73 -6.83 -14.16
N GLY A 232 4.57 -7.12 -13.16
CA GLY A 232 4.61 -6.36 -11.93
C GLY A 232 3.47 -6.71 -10.98
N GLY A 233 3.25 -5.87 -9.97
CA GLY A 233 2.21 -6.07 -8.97
C GLY A 233 1.70 -4.77 -8.36
N ALA A 234 0.69 -4.90 -7.50
CA ALA A 234 0.19 -3.84 -6.64
C ALA A 234 1.30 -3.24 -5.77
N ASP A 235 1.18 -1.96 -5.41
CA ASP A 235 2.16 -1.23 -4.60
C ASP A 235 2.51 -1.92 -3.27
N ASN A 236 1.51 -2.39 -2.51
CA ASN A 236 1.73 -3.08 -1.25
C ASN A 236 2.37 -4.47 -1.45
N ALA A 237 1.97 -5.18 -2.50
CA ALA A 237 2.52 -6.48 -2.84
C ALA A 237 3.99 -6.37 -3.30
N CYS A 238 4.31 -5.38 -4.12
CA CYS A 238 5.68 -5.04 -4.49
C CYS A 238 6.47 -4.49 -3.30
N GLY A 239 5.85 -3.69 -2.43
CA GLY A 239 6.46 -3.22 -1.18
C GLY A 239 6.86 -4.38 -0.27
N ALA A 240 6.03 -5.41 -0.17
CA ALA A 240 6.34 -6.65 0.54
C ALA A 240 7.54 -7.39 -0.08
N VAL A 241 7.58 -7.54 -1.41
CA VAL A 241 8.74 -8.12 -2.13
C VAL A 241 10.00 -7.30 -1.87
N GLY A 242 9.94 -5.98 -2.01
CA GLY A 242 11.06 -5.06 -1.81
C GLY A 242 11.57 -5.02 -0.37
N ALA A 243 10.74 -5.41 0.60
CA ALA A 243 11.11 -5.58 2.01
C ALA A 243 11.55 -7.02 2.35
N GLY A 244 11.52 -7.95 1.38
CA GLY A 244 11.90 -9.34 1.57
C GLY A 244 10.84 -10.19 2.27
N ILE A 245 9.58 -9.76 2.28
CA ILE A 245 8.43 -10.46 2.86
C ILE A 245 7.89 -11.47 1.85
N VAL A 246 8.75 -12.39 1.42
CA VAL A 246 8.46 -13.37 0.35
C VAL A 246 8.28 -14.80 0.90
N LYS A 247 8.43 -14.97 2.21
CA LYS A 247 8.20 -16.20 2.97
C LYS A 247 7.77 -15.85 4.39
N SER A 248 7.16 -16.80 5.08
CA SER A 248 6.76 -16.65 6.49
C SER A 248 7.97 -16.33 7.38
N GLY A 249 7.72 -15.61 8.48
CA GLY A 249 8.71 -15.29 9.51
C GLY A 249 9.07 -13.80 9.62
N ARG A 250 8.79 -13.00 8.58
CA ARG A 250 8.91 -11.53 8.64
C ARG A 250 7.59 -10.85 8.31
N THR A 251 7.39 -9.70 8.93
CA THR A 251 6.25 -8.80 8.69
C THR A 251 6.79 -7.43 8.29
N LEU A 252 6.11 -6.74 7.38
CA LEU A 252 6.41 -5.37 7.00
C LEU A 252 5.65 -4.40 7.92
N CYS A 253 6.34 -3.38 8.41
CA CYS A 253 5.77 -2.16 8.98
C CYS A 253 6.15 -0.99 8.07
N SER A 254 5.20 -0.44 7.34
CA SER A 254 5.42 0.74 6.49
C SER A 254 4.76 1.95 7.13
N ILE A 255 5.53 2.99 7.42
CA ILE A 255 5.01 4.25 7.99
C ILE A 255 5.29 5.38 7.00
N GLY A 256 4.30 5.66 6.15
CA GLY A 256 4.23 6.84 5.29
C GLY A 256 3.25 7.86 5.85
N THR A 257 2.48 8.53 4.98
CA THR A 257 1.33 9.34 5.40
C THR A 257 0.34 8.50 6.22
N SER A 258 0.00 7.31 5.70
CA SER A 258 -0.68 6.23 6.39
C SER A 258 0.32 5.19 6.90
N GLY A 259 -0.14 4.24 7.70
CA GLY A 259 0.64 3.13 8.24
C GLY A 259 0.08 1.79 7.80
N VAL A 260 0.94 0.82 7.55
CA VAL A 260 0.56 -0.53 7.13
C VAL A 260 1.38 -1.57 7.90
N ILE A 261 0.70 -2.55 8.49
CA ILE A 261 1.31 -3.83 8.87
C ILE A 261 0.89 -4.87 7.84
N LEU A 262 1.85 -5.44 7.13
CA LEU A 262 1.62 -6.45 6.10
C LEU A 262 2.40 -7.73 6.42
N SER A 263 1.74 -8.88 6.34
CA SER A 263 2.36 -10.18 6.62
C SER A 263 2.12 -11.18 5.49
N TYR A 264 3.15 -11.98 5.18
CA TYR A 264 3.11 -13.02 4.16
C TYR A 264 2.20 -14.18 4.57
N GLU A 265 1.35 -14.66 3.67
CA GLU A 265 0.50 -15.84 3.88
C GLU A 265 0.80 -16.92 2.83
N ASP A 266 0.96 -18.16 3.28
CA ASP A 266 1.08 -19.37 2.45
C ASP A 266 -0.26 -20.13 2.31
N GLN A 267 -1.25 -19.81 3.12
CA GLN A 267 -2.57 -20.47 3.14
C GLN A 267 -3.65 -19.60 2.52
N ASP A 268 -4.44 -20.19 1.61
CA ASP A 268 -5.52 -19.52 0.85
C ASP A 268 -6.88 -19.43 1.57
N ASN A 269 -6.96 -19.83 2.85
CA ASN A 269 -8.21 -20.05 3.57
C ASN A 269 -8.26 -19.44 4.98
N LEU A 270 -7.40 -18.47 5.28
CA LEU A 270 -7.46 -17.75 6.55
C LEU A 270 -8.64 -16.77 6.55
N ASP A 271 -9.56 -16.93 7.49
CA ASP A 271 -10.72 -16.05 7.64
C ASP A 271 -10.46 -15.01 8.73
N PHE A 272 -10.27 -13.76 8.31
CA PHE A 272 -10.13 -12.62 9.22
C PHE A 272 -11.43 -11.85 9.43
N GLU A 273 -12.57 -12.38 8.98
CA GLU A 273 -13.91 -11.77 9.05
C GLU A 273 -13.97 -10.36 8.39
N GLY A 274 -13.04 -10.07 7.49
CA GLY A 274 -12.87 -8.76 6.85
C GLY A 274 -12.25 -7.67 7.75
N LYS A 275 -11.65 -8.01 8.89
CA LYS A 275 -10.98 -7.05 9.79
C LYS A 275 -9.66 -6.50 9.21
N VAL A 276 -9.01 -7.31 8.39
CA VAL A 276 -7.81 -6.95 7.62
C VAL A 276 -8.08 -7.27 6.16
N HIS A 277 -7.33 -6.63 5.28
CA HIS A 277 -7.35 -6.99 3.88
C HIS A 277 -6.58 -8.27 3.64
N TYR A 278 -7.03 -9.07 2.68
CA TYR A 278 -6.37 -10.28 2.26
C TYR A 278 -6.30 -10.29 0.73
N PHE A 279 -5.10 -10.35 0.17
CA PHE A 279 -4.86 -10.23 -1.26
C PHE A 279 -3.83 -11.24 -1.75
N ASN A 280 -3.83 -11.54 -3.06
CA ASN A 280 -2.75 -12.31 -3.68
C ASN A 280 -1.43 -11.52 -3.61
N HIS A 281 -0.33 -12.19 -3.30
CA HIS A 281 1.02 -11.61 -3.29
C HIS A 281 1.60 -11.55 -4.71
N SER A 282 2.62 -10.71 -4.93
CA SER A 282 3.40 -10.71 -6.19
C SER A 282 4.31 -11.94 -6.35
N LYS A 283 4.24 -12.89 -5.41
CA LYS A 283 4.91 -14.18 -5.46
C LYS A 283 3.86 -15.21 -5.82
N SER A 284 4.17 -16.07 -6.78
CA SER A 284 3.25 -17.13 -7.19
C SER A 284 2.83 -18.02 -6.02
N ASN A 285 1.55 -18.35 -5.99
CA ASN A 285 0.88 -19.18 -4.98
C ASN A 285 1.11 -18.69 -3.54
N ALA A 286 1.10 -17.37 -3.35
CA ALA A 286 1.18 -16.74 -2.06
C ALA A 286 0.18 -15.59 -1.94
N PHE A 287 -0.10 -15.21 -0.70
CA PHE A 287 -1.01 -14.14 -0.35
C PHE A 287 -0.36 -13.23 0.69
N TYR A 288 -1.02 -12.14 1.01
CA TYR A 288 -0.67 -11.34 2.17
C TYR A 288 -1.91 -10.80 2.84
N THR A 289 -1.77 -10.58 4.14
CA THR A 289 -2.74 -9.85 4.94
C THR A 289 -2.18 -8.48 5.27
N MET A 290 -3.04 -7.47 5.30
CA MET A 290 -2.63 -6.12 5.69
C MET A 290 -3.68 -5.39 6.53
N GLY A 291 -3.23 -4.82 7.63
CA GLY A 291 -3.98 -3.83 8.40
C GLY A 291 -3.48 -2.43 8.09
N VAL A 292 -4.37 -1.45 8.08
CA VAL A 292 -4.07 -0.07 7.67
C VAL A 292 -4.52 0.93 8.73
N THR A 293 -3.59 1.78 9.14
CA THR A 293 -3.81 2.99 9.94
C THR A 293 -3.87 4.19 9.01
N LEU A 294 -4.96 4.97 9.04
CA LEU A 294 -5.15 6.06 8.06
C LEU A 294 -4.22 7.26 8.28
N SER A 295 -3.95 7.64 9.54
CA SER A 295 -3.10 8.81 9.87
C SER A 295 -1.87 8.38 10.68
N ALA A 296 -0.90 7.71 10.06
CA ALA A 296 0.35 7.37 10.74
C ALA A 296 1.32 8.57 10.73
N GLY A 297 2.20 8.69 9.73
CA GLY A 297 3.08 9.86 9.60
C GLY A 297 2.32 11.18 9.46
N GLN A 298 1.07 11.14 8.95
CA GLN A 298 0.19 12.30 8.95
C GLN A 298 -0.06 12.87 10.36
N SER A 299 -0.16 12.03 11.40
CA SER A 299 -0.33 12.52 12.77
C SER A 299 0.88 13.29 13.28
N LEU A 300 2.10 12.85 12.93
CA LEU A 300 3.31 13.58 13.28
C LEU A 300 3.43 14.89 12.48
N ASN A 301 3.11 14.86 11.18
CA ASN A 301 3.05 16.07 10.35
C ASN A 301 2.06 17.08 10.91
N TRP A 302 0.82 16.64 11.19
CA TRP A 302 -0.22 17.47 11.78
C TRP A 302 0.22 18.07 13.12
N PHE A 303 0.82 17.28 14.00
CA PHE A 303 1.29 17.80 15.28
C PHE A 303 2.34 18.89 15.08
N ARG A 304 3.33 18.65 14.22
CA ARG A 304 4.34 19.65 13.88
C ARG A 304 3.69 20.91 13.33
N ASP A 305 2.85 20.78 12.32
CA ASP A 305 2.28 21.91 11.61
C ASP A 305 1.36 22.76 12.49
N GLN A 306 0.70 22.17 13.49
CA GLN A 306 -0.24 22.88 14.36
C GLN A 306 0.35 23.36 15.69
N PHE A 307 1.34 22.65 16.25
CA PHE A 307 1.85 22.90 17.60
C PHE A 307 3.36 23.15 17.67
N ALA A 308 4.07 22.97 16.56
CA ALA A 308 5.52 23.15 16.46
C ALA A 308 5.91 23.68 15.06
N GLU A 309 5.13 24.63 14.54
CA GLU A 309 5.33 25.16 13.19
C GLU A 309 6.77 25.69 13.02
N GLY A 310 7.38 25.35 11.88
CA GLY A 310 8.76 25.73 11.57
C GLY A 310 9.84 24.88 12.24
N ILE A 311 9.51 23.97 13.15
CA ILE A 311 10.49 23.06 13.78
C ILE A 311 10.73 21.83 12.88
N PRO A 312 11.97 21.55 12.47
CA PRO A 312 12.30 20.33 11.73
C PRO A 312 12.00 19.05 12.52
N PHE A 313 11.70 17.95 11.83
CA PHE A 313 11.41 16.68 12.53
C PHE A 313 12.60 16.19 13.36
N GLU A 314 13.82 16.39 12.88
CA GLU A 314 15.04 15.99 13.58
C GLU A 314 15.14 16.65 14.96
N GLU A 315 14.80 17.93 15.04
CA GLU A 315 14.77 18.68 16.30
C GLU A 315 13.59 18.26 17.17
N LEU A 316 12.41 18.08 16.57
CA LEU A 316 11.20 17.64 17.27
C LEU A 316 11.39 16.28 17.95
N LEU A 317 12.15 15.39 17.31
CA LEU A 317 12.41 14.02 17.77
C LEU A 317 13.70 13.89 18.60
N ALA A 318 14.47 14.97 18.79
CA ALA A 318 15.77 14.91 19.46
C ALA A 318 15.68 14.54 20.96
N THR A 319 14.54 14.82 21.59
CA THR A 319 14.32 14.63 23.05
C THR A 319 13.44 13.41 23.37
N LEU A 320 13.23 12.50 22.40
CA LEU A 320 12.38 11.33 22.59
C LEU A 320 12.87 10.39 23.70
N ASP A 321 14.19 10.29 23.87
CA ASP A 321 14.81 9.39 24.84
C ASP A 321 14.85 9.98 26.26
N ASP A 322 14.64 11.30 26.38
CA ASP A 322 14.52 11.98 27.68
C ASP A 322 13.15 11.74 28.33
N ILE A 323 12.15 11.37 27.52
CA ILE A 323 10.79 11.08 27.98
C ILE A 323 10.65 9.58 28.26
N PRO A 324 10.23 9.18 29.47
CA PRO A 324 10.07 7.77 29.80
C PRO A 324 8.99 7.10 28.94
N VAL A 325 9.10 5.77 28.82
CA VAL A 325 8.12 4.90 28.17
C VAL A 325 6.70 5.18 28.70
N GLY A 326 5.76 5.35 27.77
CA GLY A 326 4.36 5.66 28.10
C GLY A 326 4.08 7.14 28.33
N ALA A 327 5.02 8.02 27.97
CA ALA A 327 4.89 9.47 28.00
C ALA A 327 4.30 10.04 29.32
N ASN A 328 4.68 9.45 30.46
CA ASN A 328 4.12 9.78 31.78
C ASN A 328 2.57 9.75 31.82
N GLY A 329 1.96 8.74 31.22
CA GLY A 329 0.51 8.51 31.23
C GLY A 329 -0.27 9.23 30.14
N LEU A 330 0.40 9.94 29.22
CA LEU A 330 -0.24 10.61 28.10
C LEU A 330 -0.43 9.63 26.92
N LEU A 331 -1.67 9.32 26.56
CA LEU A 331 -2.01 8.52 25.39
C LEU A 331 -2.47 9.41 24.24
N PHE A 332 -2.08 9.04 23.02
CA PHE A 332 -2.61 9.63 21.79
C PHE A 332 -3.24 8.56 20.91
N THR A 333 -4.43 8.81 20.37
CA THR A 333 -5.03 7.98 19.32
C THR A 333 -4.89 8.67 17.95
N PRO A 334 -4.29 8.01 16.94
CA PRO A 334 -3.97 8.63 15.65
C PRO A 334 -5.16 8.66 14.67
N TYR A 335 -6.38 8.88 15.16
CA TYR A 335 -7.60 8.79 14.34
C TYR A 335 -7.99 10.12 13.65
N LEU A 336 -7.03 10.95 13.28
CA LEU A 336 -7.28 12.35 12.85
C LEU A 336 -8.29 12.47 11.70
N VAL A 337 -8.35 11.49 10.81
CA VAL A 337 -9.25 11.44 9.65
C VAL A 337 -10.26 10.28 9.72
N GLY A 338 -10.48 9.73 10.92
CA GLY A 338 -11.14 8.42 11.10
C GLY A 338 -10.11 7.31 11.17
N GLU A 339 -10.58 6.06 11.15
CA GLU A 339 -9.72 4.88 11.14
C GLU A 339 -10.25 3.77 10.23
N ARG A 340 -9.36 2.85 9.82
CA ARG A 340 -9.70 1.65 9.05
C ARG A 340 -9.52 0.36 9.86
N THR A 341 -8.30 0.03 10.27
CA THR A 341 -8.02 -1.19 11.04
C THR A 341 -7.67 -0.83 12.49
N PRO A 342 -8.24 -1.52 13.50
CA PRO A 342 -9.31 -2.52 13.41
C PRO A 342 -10.72 -1.90 13.36
N HIS A 343 -10.80 -0.58 13.45
CA HIS A 343 -12.05 0.17 13.59
C HIS A 343 -12.42 0.86 12.29
N ALA A 344 -13.17 0.18 11.42
CA ALA A 344 -13.71 0.79 10.19
C ALA A 344 -14.76 1.86 10.54
N ASP A 345 -14.29 3.04 10.95
CA ASP A 345 -15.07 4.10 11.57
C ASP A 345 -14.60 5.45 11.01
N SER A 346 -15.42 6.04 10.14
CA SER A 346 -15.12 7.35 9.55
C SER A 346 -15.44 8.53 10.49
N SER A 347 -16.09 8.28 11.63
CA SER A 347 -16.58 9.31 12.55
C SER A 347 -15.63 9.59 13.73
N ILE A 348 -14.90 8.57 14.18
CA ILE A 348 -13.94 8.67 15.28
C ILE A 348 -12.86 9.72 14.97
N ARG A 349 -12.35 10.42 16.00
CA ARG A 349 -11.23 11.37 15.86
C ARG A 349 -10.14 11.17 16.89
N GLY A 350 -8.94 11.62 16.54
CA GLY A 350 -7.78 11.54 17.42
C GLY A 350 -8.00 12.27 18.74
N SER A 351 -7.39 11.76 19.79
CA SER A 351 -7.58 12.23 21.17
C SER A 351 -6.26 12.18 21.92
N TYR A 352 -6.03 13.15 22.81
CA TYR A 352 -5.07 13.01 23.90
C TYR A 352 -5.82 12.66 25.18
N ILE A 353 -5.44 11.58 25.85
CA ILE A 353 -6.06 11.10 27.09
C ILE A 353 -4.99 11.07 28.19
N GLY A 354 -5.33 11.56 29.38
CA GLY A 354 -4.43 11.57 30.54
C GLY A 354 -3.51 12.78 30.63
N MET A 355 -3.85 13.91 29.99
CA MET A 355 -3.07 15.16 30.09
C MET A 355 -2.90 15.62 31.55
N ASP A 356 -1.66 15.95 31.90
CA ASP A 356 -1.25 16.52 33.18
C ASP A 356 -0.44 17.81 32.96
N ALA A 357 -0.45 18.72 33.95
CA ALA A 357 0.24 20.00 33.85
C ALA A 357 1.78 19.87 33.74
N SER A 358 2.34 18.72 34.11
CA SER A 358 3.77 18.41 33.95
C SER A 358 4.16 18.02 32.52
N HIS A 359 3.20 17.69 31.64
CA HIS A 359 3.50 17.29 30.28
C HIS A 359 4.02 18.47 29.46
N THR A 360 5.18 18.25 28.84
CA THR A 360 5.81 19.19 27.91
C THR A 360 5.52 18.80 26.47
N ARG A 361 5.84 19.67 25.51
CA ARG A 361 5.73 19.35 24.07
C ARG A 361 6.38 18.01 23.70
N SER A 362 7.54 17.67 24.29
CA SER A 362 8.21 16.39 24.05
C SER A 362 7.38 15.18 24.50
N HIS A 363 6.57 15.31 25.56
CA HIS A 363 5.64 14.26 25.97
C HIS A 363 4.55 14.05 24.92
N PHE A 364 4.00 15.13 24.35
CA PHE A 364 3.00 15.03 23.27
C PHE A 364 3.59 14.39 22.01
N VAL A 365 4.82 14.77 21.63
CA VAL A 365 5.52 14.14 20.50
C VAL A 365 5.73 12.65 20.75
N LYS A 366 6.23 12.27 21.95
CA LYS A 366 6.40 10.87 22.35
C LYS A 366 5.08 10.10 22.27
N ALA A 367 4.00 10.66 22.83
CA ALA A 367 2.67 10.08 22.80
C ALA A 367 2.16 9.89 21.38
N VAL A 368 2.41 10.83 20.45
CA VAL A 368 2.06 10.68 19.03
C VAL A 368 2.76 9.46 18.43
N LEU A 369 4.07 9.30 18.63
CA LEU A 369 4.80 8.15 18.09
C LEU A 369 4.37 6.83 18.71
N GLU A 370 4.17 6.80 20.03
CA GLU A 370 3.64 5.64 20.74
C GLU A 370 2.24 5.28 20.25
N GLY A 371 1.37 6.28 20.07
CA GLY A 371 0.00 6.12 19.58
C GLY A 371 -0.10 5.59 18.14
N ILE A 372 0.75 6.08 17.23
CA ILE A 372 0.89 5.55 15.88
C ILE A 372 1.31 4.07 15.94
N THR A 373 2.31 3.77 16.76
CA THR A 373 2.85 2.41 16.89
C THR A 373 1.83 1.46 17.54
N PHE A 374 1.05 1.93 18.51
CA PHE A 374 -0.04 1.17 19.10
C PHE A 374 -1.17 0.87 18.10
N SER A 375 -1.56 1.84 17.25
CA SER A 375 -2.55 1.58 16.19
C SER A 375 -2.08 0.45 15.26
N LEU A 376 -0.81 0.48 14.86
CA LEU A 376 -0.21 -0.59 14.05
C LEU A 376 -0.13 -1.92 14.81
N LYS A 377 0.11 -1.87 16.13
CA LYS A 377 0.11 -3.05 17.00
C LYS A 377 -1.26 -3.72 17.04
N GLU A 378 -2.36 -3.00 16.87
CA GLU A 378 -3.69 -3.64 16.78
C GLU A 378 -3.78 -4.58 15.57
N SER A 379 -3.22 -4.20 14.43
CA SER A 379 -3.14 -5.08 13.25
C SER A 379 -2.25 -6.29 13.53
N LEU A 380 -1.11 -6.08 14.20
CA LEU A 380 -0.20 -7.15 14.62
C LEU A 380 -0.87 -8.12 15.60
N ALA A 381 -1.70 -7.61 16.51
CA ALA A 381 -2.46 -8.43 17.46
C ALA A 381 -3.48 -9.31 16.74
N ILE A 382 -4.22 -8.77 15.76
CA ILE A 382 -5.13 -9.56 14.92
C ILE A 382 -4.39 -10.72 14.24
N PHE A 383 -3.21 -10.47 13.69
CA PHE A 383 -2.42 -11.54 13.06
C PHE A 383 -2.01 -12.62 14.06
N ARG A 384 -1.54 -12.24 15.25
CA ARG A 384 -1.15 -13.17 16.32
C ARG A 384 -2.33 -13.97 16.86
N GLU A 385 -3.49 -13.35 17.04
CA GLU A 385 -4.74 -14.02 17.44
C GLU A 385 -5.19 -15.07 16.42
N ASN A 386 -4.84 -14.89 15.15
CA ASN A 386 -5.05 -15.86 14.07
C ASN A 386 -3.86 -16.82 13.86
N GLY A 387 -3.02 -16.98 14.88
CA GLY A 387 -1.99 -18.03 14.92
C GLY A 387 -0.64 -17.65 14.31
N LYS A 388 -0.43 -16.38 13.90
CA LYS A 388 0.87 -15.97 13.37
C LYS A 388 1.92 -15.74 14.45
N GLU A 389 3.07 -16.38 14.27
CA GLU A 389 4.29 -16.06 15.01
C GLU A 389 5.06 -14.95 14.28
N ILE A 390 5.19 -13.79 14.94
CA ILE A 390 5.87 -12.62 14.37
C ILE A 390 6.99 -12.18 15.30
N HIS A 391 8.23 -12.53 14.90
CA HIS A 391 9.46 -12.29 15.66
C HIS A 391 10.37 -11.24 15.02
N GLU A 392 10.29 -11.05 13.71
CA GLU A 392 11.04 -10.03 12.97
C GLU A 392 10.07 -9.14 12.18
N ILE A 393 10.25 -7.83 12.30
CA ILE A 393 9.49 -6.81 11.56
C ILE A 393 10.48 -5.96 10.76
N VAL A 394 10.29 -5.84 9.46
CA VAL A 394 11.02 -4.89 8.63
C VAL A 394 10.27 -3.57 8.67
N SER A 395 10.87 -2.53 9.25
CA SER A 395 10.27 -1.19 9.24
C SER A 395 10.81 -0.41 8.05
N ILE A 396 9.92 0.21 7.28
CA ILE A 396 10.28 1.09 6.15
C ILE A 396 9.59 2.45 6.24
N GLY A 397 10.09 3.42 5.48
CA GLY A 397 9.46 4.72 5.29
C GLY A 397 9.86 5.76 6.35
N GLY A 398 8.97 6.72 6.62
CA GLY A 398 9.23 7.81 7.58
C GLY A 398 9.54 7.29 9.00
N GLY A 399 8.87 6.22 9.43
CA GLY A 399 9.10 5.57 10.72
C GLY A 399 10.46 4.89 10.87
N ALA A 400 11.16 4.60 9.77
CA ALA A 400 12.48 3.98 9.77
C ALA A 400 13.64 4.99 9.84
N LYS A 401 13.34 6.30 9.74
CA LYS A 401 14.36 7.36 9.71
C LYS A 401 14.95 7.66 11.08
N ASN A 402 14.22 7.43 12.17
CA ASN A 402 14.65 7.71 13.53
C ASN A 402 14.90 6.42 14.33
N ASP A 403 16.13 6.25 14.82
CA ASP A 403 16.55 5.03 15.52
C ASP A 403 15.83 4.85 16.89
N SER A 404 15.53 5.93 17.60
CA SER A 404 14.78 5.88 18.87
C SER A 404 13.33 5.43 18.65
N TRP A 405 12.70 5.87 17.55
CA TRP A 405 11.38 5.38 17.16
C TRP A 405 11.43 3.92 16.72
N LEU A 406 12.46 3.48 16.00
CA LEU A 406 12.64 2.05 15.67
C LEU A 406 12.81 1.17 16.90
N GLN A 407 13.53 1.63 17.92
CA GLN A 407 13.60 0.92 19.20
C GLN A 407 12.24 0.86 19.89
N MET A 408 11.51 1.98 19.91
CA MET A 408 10.14 2.03 20.44
C MET A 408 9.20 1.07 19.71
N GLN A 409 9.32 0.95 18.38
CA GLN A 409 8.59 -0.04 17.60
C GLN A 409 8.91 -1.46 18.06
N ALA A 410 10.20 -1.81 18.25
CA ALA A 410 10.59 -3.12 18.74
C ALA A 410 9.99 -3.42 20.12
N ASP A 411 10.01 -2.44 21.02
CA ASP A 411 9.47 -2.56 22.38
C ASP A 411 7.93 -2.69 22.38
N ILE A 412 7.23 -1.91 21.55
CA ILE A 412 5.75 -1.95 21.47
C ILE A 412 5.28 -3.22 20.78
N PHE A 413 5.89 -3.60 19.66
CA PHE A 413 5.52 -4.79 18.90
C PHE A 413 5.96 -6.09 19.57
N ASP A 414 6.92 -6.04 20.49
CA ASP A 414 7.56 -7.22 21.06
C ASP A 414 8.11 -8.13 19.95
N ALA A 415 8.90 -7.54 19.07
CA ALA A 415 9.52 -8.18 17.91
C ALA A 415 10.81 -7.43 17.53
N THR A 416 11.79 -8.13 16.96
CA THR A 416 13.01 -7.48 16.46
C THR A 416 12.67 -6.65 15.24
N VAL A 417 12.96 -5.34 15.29
CA VAL A 417 12.79 -4.46 14.13
C VAL A 417 14.07 -4.40 13.31
N ILE A 418 13.95 -4.57 12.00
CA ILE A 418 15.03 -4.57 11.02
C ILE A 418 14.96 -3.29 10.19
N LYS A 419 16.12 -2.65 10.05
CA LYS A 419 16.36 -1.52 9.15
C LYS A 419 17.36 -1.95 8.07
N TYR A 420 17.01 -1.77 6.81
CA TYR A 420 17.91 -2.08 5.69
C TYR A 420 18.82 -0.89 5.33
N GLU A 421 19.84 -1.13 4.51
CA GLU A 421 20.75 -0.09 4.02
C GLU A 421 20.08 0.91 3.07
N SER A 422 19.22 0.40 2.19
CA SER A 422 18.39 1.17 1.26
C SER A 422 16.95 0.67 1.36
N GLU A 423 16.00 1.58 1.23
CA GLU A 423 14.56 1.33 1.31
C GLU A 423 13.89 2.03 0.13
N GLU A 424 13.88 1.40 -1.05
CA GLU A 424 13.14 1.93 -2.21
C GLU A 424 11.70 1.38 -2.30
N GLY A 425 11.31 0.58 -1.30
CA GLY A 425 9.95 0.07 -1.13
C GLY A 425 9.41 -0.63 -2.39
N PRO A 426 8.24 -0.23 -2.90
CA PRO A 426 7.63 -0.89 -4.05
C PRO A 426 8.46 -0.86 -5.34
N ALA A 427 9.26 0.19 -5.56
CA ALA A 427 10.12 0.28 -6.73
C ALA A 427 11.20 -0.82 -6.74
N LEU A 428 11.80 -1.14 -5.59
CA LEU A 428 12.74 -2.27 -5.46
C LEU A 428 12.03 -3.60 -5.66
N GLY A 429 10.81 -3.76 -5.14
CA GLY A 429 10.01 -4.95 -5.38
C GLY A 429 9.75 -5.21 -6.87
N ALA A 430 9.41 -4.15 -7.62
CA ALA A 430 9.29 -4.22 -9.08
C ALA A 430 10.63 -4.62 -9.73
N ALA A 431 11.74 -3.98 -9.35
CA ALA A 431 13.06 -4.35 -9.88
C ALA A 431 13.42 -5.83 -9.57
N MET A 432 13.07 -6.35 -8.40
CA MET A 432 13.27 -7.77 -8.04
C MET A 432 12.41 -8.71 -8.90
N LEU A 433 11.16 -8.34 -9.21
CA LEU A 433 10.32 -9.11 -10.15
C LEU A 433 10.96 -9.14 -11.55
N ALA A 434 11.52 -8.02 -12.02
CA ALA A 434 12.25 -7.98 -13.27
C ALA A 434 13.54 -8.83 -13.23
N ALA A 435 14.28 -8.81 -12.12
CA ALA A 435 15.49 -9.62 -11.94
C ALA A 435 15.18 -11.12 -12.02
N VAL A 436 14.14 -11.58 -11.32
CA VAL A 436 13.69 -12.98 -11.41
C VAL A 436 13.19 -13.31 -12.81
N GLY A 437 12.38 -12.43 -13.42
CA GLY A 437 11.89 -12.63 -14.79
C GLY A 437 13.00 -12.65 -15.87
N CYS A 438 14.13 -12.00 -15.61
CA CYS A 438 15.33 -12.03 -16.45
C CYS A 438 16.29 -13.18 -16.11
N ASP A 439 15.87 -14.13 -15.26
CA ASP A 439 16.67 -15.27 -14.83
C ASP A 439 17.97 -14.88 -14.09
N TRP A 440 18.03 -13.70 -13.46
CA TRP A 440 19.16 -13.34 -12.58
C TRP A 440 19.15 -14.20 -11.31
N PHE A 441 17.96 -14.58 -10.85
CA PHE A 441 17.73 -15.43 -9.70
C PHE A 441 16.59 -16.40 -10.03
N SER A 442 16.65 -17.62 -9.50
CA SER A 442 15.62 -18.65 -9.70
C SER A 442 14.34 -18.40 -8.89
N THR A 443 14.42 -17.62 -7.80
CA THR A 443 13.32 -17.37 -6.87
C THR A 443 13.41 -15.94 -6.29
N LEU A 444 12.28 -15.44 -5.79
CA LEU A 444 12.24 -14.15 -5.08
C LEU A 444 12.98 -14.20 -3.75
N GLU A 445 13.02 -15.36 -3.09
CA GLU A 445 13.81 -15.61 -1.89
C GLU A 445 15.30 -15.40 -2.15
N ALA A 446 15.84 -16.05 -3.19
CA ALA A 446 17.25 -15.89 -3.56
C ALA A 446 17.58 -14.44 -3.96
N CYS A 447 16.67 -13.78 -4.68
CA CYS A 447 16.82 -12.37 -5.03
C CYS A 447 16.83 -11.49 -3.77
N SER A 448 15.89 -11.70 -2.84
CA SER A 448 15.79 -10.96 -1.58
C SER A 448 17.03 -11.12 -0.70
N GLU A 449 17.57 -12.33 -0.59
CA GLU A 449 18.78 -12.61 0.20
C GLU A 449 20.02 -11.94 -0.40
N SER A 450 20.05 -11.75 -1.73
CA SER A 450 21.14 -11.04 -2.40
C SER A 450 20.98 -9.51 -2.40
N PHE A 451 19.76 -8.99 -2.51
CA PHE A 451 19.51 -7.56 -2.72
C PHE A 451 19.37 -6.78 -1.41
N LEU A 452 18.91 -7.44 -0.33
CA LEU A 452 18.57 -6.75 0.92
C LEU A 452 19.68 -6.92 1.96
N ASN A 453 20.34 -5.81 2.29
CA ASN A 453 21.38 -5.76 3.31
C ASN A 453 20.84 -5.13 4.59
N VAL A 454 20.94 -5.86 5.71
CA VAL A 454 20.55 -5.37 7.04
C VAL A 454 21.57 -4.35 7.52
N LYS A 455 21.12 -3.10 7.73
CA LYS A 455 21.94 -2.02 8.30
C LYS A 455 21.97 -2.10 9.82
N LYS A 456 20.81 -2.32 10.45
CA LYS A 456 20.68 -2.35 11.91
C LYS A 456 19.48 -3.20 12.34
N LYS A 457 19.60 -3.85 13.50
CA LYS A 457 18.50 -4.53 14.19
C LYS A 457 18.26 -3.88 15.55
N PHE A 458 17.00 -3.80 15.95
CA PHE A 458 16.53 -3.26 17.22
C PHE A 458 15.79 -4.38 17.95
N THR A 459 16.36 -4.87 19.04
CA THR A 459 15.77 -5.97 19.82
C THR A 459 14.92 -5.40 20.95
N PRO A 460 13.76 -5.98 21.27
CA PRO A 460 12.88 -5.47 22.33
C PRO A 460 13.57 -5.41 23.69
N ILE A 461 13.45 -4.28 24.38
CA ILE A 461 13.91 -4.11 25.76
C ILE A 461 12.81 -4.62 26.69
N LYS A 462 13.05 -5.74 27.37
CA LYS A 462 12.05 -6.45 28.18
C LYS A 462 11.28 -5.57 29.17
N ALA A 463 11.95 -4.62 29.82
CA ALA A 463 11.31 -3.70 30.76
C ALA A 463 10.31 -2.76 30.06
N ASN A 464 10.67 -2.26 28.87
CA ASN A 464 9.79 -1.39 28.07
C ASN A 464 8.59 -2.18 27.53
N VAL A 465 8.84 -3.41 27.04
CA VAL A 465 7.80 -4.33 26.57
C VAL A 465 6.74 -4.55 27.65
N GLN A 466 7.13 -4.83 28.89
CA GLN A 466 6.19 -5.04 30.00
C GLN A 466 5.31 -3.80 30.24
N THR A 467 5.90 -2.61 30.24
CA THR A 467 5.16 -1.36 30.41
C THR A 467 4.20 -1.12 29.24
N TYR A 468 4.65 -1.27 27.99
CA TYR A 468 3.80 -1.10 26.81
C TYR A 468 2.71 -2.17 26.70
N GLN A 469 2.95 -3.40 27.16
CA GLN A 469 1.93 -4.44 27.27
C GLN A 469 0.83 -4.07 28.27
N ALA A 470 1.18 -3.43 29.39
CA ALA A 470 0.20 -2.93 30.36
C ALA A 470 -0.59 -1.72 29.83
N LEU A 471 0.05 -0.85 29.04
CA LEU A 471 -0.59 0.34 28.45
C LEU A 471 -1.51 0.01 27.26
N PHE A 472 -1.20 -1.04 26.50
CA PHE A 472 -1.92 -1.33 25.26
C PHE A 472 -3.43 -1.55 25.43
N PRO A 473 -3.93 -2.31 26.42
CA PRO A 473 -5.37 -2.41 26.68
C PRO A 473 -6.02 -1.06 27.06
N LEU A 474 -5.28 -0.18 27.76
CA LEU A 474 -5.77 1.17 28.07
C LEU A 474 -5.91 2.00 26.79
N TYR A 475 -4.92 1.94 25.90
CA TYR A 475 -4.98 2.53 24.57
C TYR A 475 -6.21 2.03 23.78
N GLN A 476 -6.42 0.72 23.71
CA GLN A 476 -7.57 0.14 22.98
C GLN A 476 -8.91 0.61 23.57
N SER A 477 -8.99 0.78 24.88
CA SER A 477 -10.21 1.26 25.54
C SER A 477 -10.62 2.67 25.11
N VAL A 478 -9.67 3.52 24.66
CA VAL A 478 -9.95 4.90 24.22
C VAL A 478 -10.96 4.93 23.09
N TYR A 479 -10.88 4.02 22.12
CA TYR A 479 -11.84 3.95 21.01
C TYR A 479 -13.27 3.79 21.55
N THR A 480 -13.51 2.74 22.35
CA THR A 480 -14.85 2.43 22.88
C THR A 480 -15.41 3.55 23.77
N GLN A 481 -14.55 4.19 24.56
CA GLN A 481 -14.94 5.25 25.49
C GLN A 481 -15.20 6.60 24.81
N THR A 482 -14.66 6.83 23.60
CA THR A 482 -14.78 8.12 22.90
C THR A 482 -15.66 8.06 21.65
N LYS A 483 -16.06 6.87 21.19
CA LYS A 483 -16.86 6.68 19.97
C LYS A 483 -18.15 7.51 19.95
N VAL A 484 -19.02 7.31 20.96
CA VAL A 484 -20.33 7.99 21.03
C VAL A 484 -20.16 9.51 21.13
N LEU A 485 -19.11 9.99 21.80
CA LEU A 485 -18.79 11.42 21.86
C LEU A 485 -18.43 11.95 20.47
N ASN A 486 -17.61 11.22 19.71
CA ASN A 486 -17.23 11.60 18.36
C ASN A 486 -18.40 11.62 17.38
N GLU A 487 -19.31 10.66 17.47
CA GLU A 487 -20.55 10.65 16.69
C GLU A 487 -21.38 11.91 16.95
N ARG A 488 -21.53 12.31 18.22
CA ARG A 488 -22.25 13.53 18.60
C ARG A 488 -21.51 14.80 18.21
N LEU A 489 -20.18 14.82 18.28
CA LEU A 489 -19.37 15.96 17.85
C LEU A 489 -19.41 16.16 16.33
N LYS A 490 -19.80 15.16 15.55
CA LYS A 490 -19.90 15.25 14.08
C LYS A 490 -20.79 16.41 13.63
N SER A 491 -21.89 16.71 14.33
CA SER A 491 -22.78 17.82 13.98
C SER A 491 -22.16 19.21 14.13
N TYR A 492 -21.00 19.30 14.80
CA TYR A 492 -20.27 20.55 15.02
C TYR A 492 -19.05 20.70 14.09
N ARG A 493 -18.78 19.72 13.23
CA ARG A 493 -17.72 19.79 12.23
C ARG A 493 -18.33 20.42 10.97
N GLN A 494 -17.86 21.61 10.61
CA GLN A 494 -18.30 22.32 9.40
C GLN A 494 -17.75 21.69 8.14
#